data_AF-A0A7J9HLJ8-F1
#
_entry.id   AF-A0A7J9HLJ8-F1
#
_cell.length_a   1.000
_cell.length_b   1.000
_cell.length_c   1.000
_cell.angle_alpha   90.00
_cell.angle_beta   90.00
_cell.angle_gamma   90.00
#
_symmetry.space_group_name_H-M   'P 1'
#
loop_
_entity.id
_entity.type
_entity.pdbx_description
1 polymer ?
#
loop_
_entity_poly.entity_id
_entity_poly.type
_entity_poly.pdbx_seq_one_letter_code
_entity_poly.pdbx_strand_id
1 'polypeptide(L)' 'MPADAYNHTDSEFLKSENNQNRDAGSTASTAILVGDRLLVANVGDSRAVICRGGN' A
#
# COMPACT_ATOMS: atom_id res chain seq x y z
N MET A 1 8.13 -4.26 8.54
CA MET A 1 7.16 -3.14 8.69
C MET A 1 6.48 -2.87 7.35
N PRO A 2 5.33 -2.18 7.26
CA PRO A 2 4.65 -1.92 5.98
C PRO A 2 5.53 -1.21 4.95
N ALA A 3 6.43 -0.32 5.39
CA ALA A 3 7.42 0.32 4.53
C ALA A 3 8.37 -0.70 3.87
N ASP A 4 8.88 -1.68 4.64
CA ASP A 4 9.76 -2.73 4.09
C ASP A 4 9.02 -3.59 3.06
N ALA A 5 7.74 -3.88 3.32
CA ALA A 5 6.91 -4.67 2.40
C ALA A 5 6.68 -3.90 1.08
N TYR A 6 6.35 -2.61 1.15
CA TYR A 6 6.22 -1.77 -0.05
C TYR A 6 7.53 -1.68 -0.82
N ASN A 7 8.65 -1.42 -0.15
CA ASN A 7 9.96 -1.36 -0.79
C ASN A 7 10.35 -2.70 -1.44
N HIS A 8 10.03 -3.82 -0.79
CA HIS A 8 10.30 -5.15 -1.33
C HIS A 8 9.45 -5.43 -2.58
N THR A 9 8.14 -5.17 -2.51
CA THR A 9 7.23 -5.32 -3.66
C THR A 9 7.66 -4.43 -4.83
N ASP A 10 8.01 -3.17 -4.58
CA ASP A 10 8.50 -2.24 -5.58
C ASP A 10 9.80 -2.74 -6.23
N SER A 11 10.73 -3.23 -5.42
CA SER A 11 11.99 -3.80 -5.91
C SER A 11 11.78 -5.03 -6.81
N GLU A 12 10.86 -5.93 -6.43
CA GLU A 12 10.54 -7.11 -7.24
C GLU A 12 9.81 -6.72 -8.54
N PHE A 13 8.91 -5.74 -8.46
CA PHE A 13 8.23 -5.18 -9.63
C PHE A 13 9.24 -4.60 -10.64
N LEU A 14 10.15 -3.73 -10.18
CA LEU A 14 11.19 -3.11 -11.01
C LEU A 14 12.18 -4.11 -11.63
N LYS A 15 12.42 -5.26 -10.99
CA LYS A 15 13.22 -6.35 -11.55
C LYS A 15 12.48 -7.14 -12.62
N SER A 16 11.16 -7.30 -12.48
CA SER A 16 10.33 -8.08 -13.39
C SER A 16 9.99 -7.37 -14.71
N GLU A 17 10.08 -6.03 -14.74
CA GLU A 17 9.77 -5.25 -15.93
C GLU A 17 10.93 -5.14 -16.94
N ASN A 18 10.71 -5.68 -18.14
CA ASN A 18 11.58 -5.48 -19.30
C ASN A 18 11.23 -4.18 -20.03
N ASN A 19 11.70 -3.03 -19.51
CA ASN A 19 11.82 -1.72 -20.17
C ASN A 19 10.56 -1.07 -20.83
N GLN A 20 9.41 -1.73 -20.91
CA GLN A 20 8.24 -1.25 -21.65
C GLN A 20 7.25 -0.42 -20.79
N ASN A 21 7.37 -0.43 -19.46
CA ASN A 21 6.37 0.18 -18.55
C ASN A 21 6.97 1.02 -17.41
N ARG A 22 8.26 1.39 -17.47
CA ARG A 22 8.95 2.10 -16.38
C ARG A 22 8.41 3.49 -16.03
N ASP A 23 7.58 4.05 -16.89
CA ASP A 23 6.92 5.34 -16.65
C ASP A 23 5.58 5.20 -15.91
N ALA A 24 5.12 3.97 -15.67
CA ALA A 24 3.93 3.71 -14.88
C ALA A 24 4.24 3.76 -13.38
N GLY A 25 3.24 4.18 -12.60
CA GLY A 25 3.30 4.19 -11.14
C GLY A 25 1.93 3.89 -10.54
N SER A 26 1.91 3.48 -9.28
CA SER A 26 0.67 3.25 -8.53
C SER A 26 0.77 3.86 -7.13
N THR A 27 -0.39 4.18 -6.57
CA THR A 27 -0.55 4.41 -5.14
C THR A 27 -0.81 3.08 -4.42
N ALA A 28 -0.75 3.08 -3.09
CA ALA A 28 -1.11 1.92 -2.29
C ALA A 28 -1.69 2.34 -0.94
N SER A 29 -2.83 1.75 -0.56
CA SER A 29 -3.35 1.78 0.81
C SER A 29 -3.60 0.37 1.29
N THR A 30 -3.11 0.01 2.48
CA THR A 30 -3.29 -1.31 3.07
C THR A 30 -3.80 -1.18 4.49
N ALA A 31 -4.86 -1.92 4.82
CA ALA A 31 -5.42 -1.99 6.16
C ALA A 31 -5.32 -3.43 6.68
N ILE A 32 -4.69 -3.63 7.83
CA ILE A 32 -4.51 -4.92 8.48
C ILE A 32 -5.17 -4.87 9.85
N LEU A 33 -6.14 -5.75 10.09
CA LEU A 33 -6.80 -5.90 11.38
C LEU A 33 -6.22 -7.10 12.13
N VAL A 34 -5.64 -6.86 13.30
CA VAL A 34 -5.12 -7.90 14.20
C VAL A 34 -5.79 -7.74 15.56
N GLY A 35 -6.72 -8.64 15.86
CA GLY A 35 -7.58 -8.51 17.03
C GLY A 35 -8.45 -7.24 16.92
N ASP A 36 -8.28 -6.32 17.86
CA ASP A 36 -8.94 -5.02 17.92
C ASP A 36 -8.08 -3.86 17.36
N ARG A 37 -6.89 -4.17 16.81
CA ARG A 37 -5.95 -3.19 16.29
C ARG A 37 -6.00 -3.12 14.76
N LEU A 38 -6.32 -1.95 14.23
CA LEU A 38 -6.25 -1.66 12.82
C LEU A 38 -4.95 -0.90 12.50
N LEU A 39 -4.08 -1.50 11.68
CA LEU A 39 -2.91 -0.84 11.12
C LEU A 39 -3.22 -0.39 9.68
N VAL A 40 -2.93 0.87 9.36
CA VAL A 40 -3.08 1.38 8.00
C VAL A 40 -1.73 1.88 7.52
N ALA A 41 -1.33 1.45 6.32
CA ALA A 41 -0.19 1.97 5.60
C ALA A 41 -0.67 2.59 4.28
N ASN A 42 -0.13 3.75 3.92
CA ASN A 42 -0.54 4.48 2.73
C ASN A 42 0.68 5.12 2.04
N VAL A 43 0.72 5.04 0.72
CA VAL A 43 1.68 5.70 -0.16
C VAL A 43 0.90 6.33 -1.31
N GLY A 44 1.12 7.62 -1.54
CA GLY A 44 0.38 8.42 -2.52
C GLY A 44 -0.86 9.10 -1.93
N ASP A 45 -1.76 9.51 -2.82
CA ASP A 45 -2.92 10.35 -2.53
C ASP A 45 -4.24 9.57 -2.34
N SER A 46 -4.18 8.24 -2.33
CA SER A 46 -5.28 7.38 -1.87
C SER A 46 -5.63 7.63 -0.40
N ARG A 47 -6.85 7.25 0.01
CA ARG A 47 -7.38 7.53 1.36
C ARG A 47 -8.07 6.31 1.97
N ALA A 48 -7.77 6.04 3.23
CA ALA A 48 -8.50 5.09 4.05
C ALA A 48 -9.42 5.84 5.03
N VAL A 49 -10.69 5.44 5.09
CA VAL A 49 -11.69 6.03 5.99
C VAL A 49 -12.28 4.94 6.87
N ILE A 50 -12.42 5.21 8.16
CA ILE A 50 -13.11 4.33 9.12
C ILE A 50 -14.34 5.04 9.68
N CYS A 51 -15.47 4.34 9.69
CA CYS A 51 -16.67 4.78 10.40
C CYS A 51 -16.70 4.13 11.79
N ARG A 52 -17.00 4.93 12.82
CA ARG A 52 -17.17 4.45 14.20
C ARG A 52 -18.49 4.98 14.76
N GLY A 53 -19.48 4.09 14.92
CA GLY A 53 -20.79 4.42 15.52
C GLY A 53 -21.65 5.35 14.65
N GLY A 54 -21.77 5.06 13.35
CA GLY A 54 -22.41 5.94 12.37
C GLY A 54 -23.93 6.07 12.48
N ASN A 55 -24.38 6.86 13.45
CA ASN A 55 -25.72 7.43 13.56
C ASN A 55 -25.65 8.96 13.60
#